data_AF-A0A495ALW0-F1
#
_entry.id   AF-A0A495ALW0-F1
#
_cell.length_a   1.000
_cell.length_b   1.000
_cell.length_c   1.000
_cell.angle_alpha   90.00
_cell.angle_beta   90.00
_cell.angle_gamma   90.00
#
_symmetry.space_group_name_H-M   'P 1'
#
loop_
_entity.id
_entity.type
_entity.pdbx_description
1 polymer ?
#
loop_
_entity_poly.entity_id
_entity_poly.type
_entity_poly.pdbx_seq_one_letter_code
_entity_poly.pdbx_strand_id
1 'polypeptide(L)'
;MKKLFFAVVVSSFMVSNAFAINHSHREELAKSGCTQVQEANGQCNTTANPAAPQKDKVIVKHYNGMKIEWRQNEGVKVDDKPASLVESGSYGATWQQGIYKIITYKNLKIAVMENDVFKGYAK
;
A
#
# COMPACT_ATOMS: atom_id res chain seq x y z
N MET A 1 38.62 2.28 48.83
CA MET A 1 37.50 1.32 48.85
C MET A 1 36.85 1.31 47.47
N LYS A 2 36.90 0.17 46.78
CA LYS A 2 36.22 -0.12 45.51
C LYS A 2 34.70 0.01 45.69
N LYS A 3 34.02 0.69 44.76
CA LYS A 3 32.66 0.33 44.34
C LYS A 3 32.57 0.45 42.82
N LEU A 4 32.64 -0.73 42.19
CA LEU A 4 32.14 -1.01 40.85
C LEU A 4 30.60 -0.87 40.82
N PHE A 5 30.03 -1.03 39.62
CA PHE A 5 28.61 -1.22 39.24
C PHE A 5 28.06 0.00 38.47
N PHE A 6 27.40 -0.10 37.31
CA PHE A 6 26.89 -1.23 36.53
C PHE A 6 26.63 -0.71 35.09
N ALA A 7 26.77 -1.59 34.09
CA ALA A 7 26.51 -1.31 32.68
C ALA A 7 25.02 -0.98 32.43
N VAL A 8 24.75 0.01 31.56
CA VAL A 8 23.42 0.19 30.93
C VAL A 8 23.60 0.03 29.42
N VAL A 9 23.41 -1.20 28.97
CA VAL A 9 23.21 -1.53 27.56
C VAL A 9 21.85 -0.96 27.17
N VAL A 10 21.85 0.12 26.38
CA VAL A 10 20.64 0.62 25.72
C VAL A 10 20.31 -0.33 24.59
N SER A 11 19.64 -1.43 24.94
CA SER A 11 18.98 -2.32 23.99
C SER A 11 17.73 -1.60 23.49
N SER A 12 17.82 -1.05 22.29
CA SER A 12 16.68 -0.53 21.53
C SER A 12 15.71 -1.66 21.21
N PHE A 13 14.73 -1.89 22.08
CA PHE A 13 13.55 -2.68 21.76
C PHE A 13 12.69 -1.90 20.76
N MET A 14 12.83 -2.22 19.48
CA MET A 14 11.78 -1.92 18.49
C MET A 14 10.59 -2.81 18.86
N VAL A 15 9.64 -2.26 19.62
CA VAL A 15 8.36 -2.92 19.90
C VAL A 15 7.56 -2.90 18.61
N SER A 16 7.56 -4.02 17.90
CA SER A 16 6.55 -4.29 16.87
C SER A 16 5.19 -4.28 17.56
N ASN A 17 4.35 -3.29 17.26
CA ASN A 17 2.98 -3.25 17.74
C ASN A 17 2.17 -4.38 17.10
N ALA A 18 2.23 -5.57 17.67
CA ALA A 18 1.23 -6.59 17.43
C ALA A 18 -0.03 -6.20 18.21
N PHE A 19 -0.85 -5.33 17.62
CA PHE A 19 -2.16 -5.02 18.20
C PHE A 19 -3.04 -6.28 18.11
N ALA A 20 -3.17 -6.98 19.23
CA ALA A 20 -4.16 -8.03 19.40
C ALA A 20 -5.55 -7.38 19.40
N ILE A 21 -6.15 -7.23 18.22
CA ILE A 21 -7.45 -6.59 18.08
C ILE A 21 -8.55 -7.53 18.57
N ASN A 22 -9.35 -7.01 19.51
CA ASN A 22 -10.55 -7.62 20.06
C ASN A 22 -11.50 -8.07 18.94
N HIS A 23 -12.13 -9.24 19.09
CA HIS A 23 -13.02 -9.83 18.08
C HIS A 23 -14.14 -8.88 17.65
N SER A 24 -14.71 -8.12 18.59
CA SER A 24 -15.77 -7.15 18.30
C SER A 24 -15.31 -6.05 17.33
N HIS A 25 -14.06 -5.60 17.47
CA HIS A 25 -13.50 -4.57 16.61
C HIS A 25 -13.13 -5.11 15.22
N ARG A 26 -12.77 -6.41 15.12
CA ARG A 26 -12.59 -7.06 13.81
C ARG A 26 -13.92 -7.16 13.03
N GLU A 27 -15.02 -7.44 13.73
CA GLU A 27 -16.34 -7.46 13.11
C GLU A 27 -16.81 -6.08 12.68
N GLU A 28 -16.48 -5.04 13.45
CA GLU A 28 -16.78 -3.64 13.12
C GLU A 28 -15.99 -3.16 11.90
N LEU A 29 -14.70 -3.54 11.81
CA LEU A 29 -13.87 -3.31 10.62
C LEU A 29 -14.41 -4.07 9.39
N ALA A 30 -14.83 -5.32 9.56
CA ALA A 30 -15.43 -6.11 8.48
C ALA A 30 -16.76 -5.51 7.99
N LYS A 31 -17.59 -5.00 8.90
CA LYS A 31 -18.88 -4.36 8.56
C LYS A 31 -18.70 -2.98 7.92
N SER A 32 -17.72 -2.21 8.37
CA SER A 32 -17.38 -0.90 7.79
C SER A 32 -16.61 -1.01 6.47
N GLY A 33 -16.13 -2.21 6.11
CA GLY A 33 -15.31 -2.42 4.91
C GLY A 33 -13.93 -1.78 5.00
N CYS A 34 -13.52 -1.38 6.20
CA CYS A 34 -12.29 -0.65 6.44
C CYS A 34 -11.20 -1.56 6.98
N THR A 35 -9.98 -1.32 6.51
CA THR A 35 -8.78 -1.93 7.09
C THR A 35 -8.29 -1.11 8.28
N GLN A 36 -7.58 -1.75 9.19
CA GLN A 36 -6.98 -1.09 10.37
C GLN A 36 -6.06 0.07 9.98
N VAL A 37 -5.36 -0.06 8.85
CA VAL A 37 -4.46 0.97 8.33
C VAL A 37 -5.26 2.21 7.88
N GLN A 38 -6.47 2.03 7.36
CA GLN A 38 -7.32 3.15 6.94
C GLN A 38 -7.93 3.87 8.15
N GLU A 39 -8.29 3.15 9.21
CA GLU A 39 -8.74 3.75 10.47
C GLU A 39 -7.61 4.54 11.15
N ALA A 40 -6.43 3.96 11.29
CA ALA A 40 -5.28 4.61 11.93
C ALA A 40 -4.82 5.88 11.19
N ASN A 41 -5.03 5.93 9.86
CA ASN A 41 -4.71 7.09 9.04
C ASN A 41 -5.87 8.10 8.93
N GLY A 42 -6.97 7.90 9.68
CA GLY A 42 -8.16 8.78 9.66
C GLY A 42 -8.92 8.78 8.33
N GLN A 43 -8.65 7.80 7.46
CA GLN A 43 -9.27 7.67 6.14
C GLN A 43 -10.58 6.89 6.19
N CYS A 44 -10.86 6.25 7.33
CA CYS A 44 -12.13 5.62 7.62
C CYS A 44 -12.58 5.98 9.03
N ASN A 45 -13.86 6.36 9.17
CA ASN A 45 -14.50 6.63 10.45
C ASN A 45 -15.57 5.58 10.72
N THR A 46 -15.29 4.66 11.64
CA THR A 46 -16.19 3.58 12.08
C THR A 46 -17.44 4.10 12.77
N THR A 47 -17.42 5.33 13.31
CA THR A 47 -18.56 5.94 14.03
C THR A 47 -19.50 6.79 13.17
N ALA A 48 -19.15 7.08 11.92
CA ALA A 48 -19.91 7.99 11.06
C ALA A 48 -20.32 7.32 9.75
N ASN A 49 -21.39 6.51 9.81
CA ASN A 49 -22.03 5.87 8.66
C ASN A 49 -21.10 4.84 7.97
N PRO A 50 -21.55 3.62 7.60
CA PRO A 50 -20.71 2.75 6.78
C PRO A 50 -20.33 3.52 5.52
N ALA A 51 -19.06 3.90 5.40
CA ALA A 51 -18.54 4.43 4.16
C ALA A 51 -18.89 3.36 3.12
N ALA A 52 -19.74 3.71 2.16
CA ALA A 52 -20.12 2.80 1.10
C ALA A 52 -18.81 2.16 0.59
N PRO A 53 -18.74 0.82 0.47
CA PRO A 53 -17.50 0.16 0.05
C PRO A 53 -17.01 0.89 -1.18
N GLN A 54 -15.87 1.56 -1.06
CA GLN A 54 -15.32 2.31 -2.18
C GLN A 54 -15.09 1.27 -3.26
N LYS A 55 -15.97 1.25 -4.28
CA LYS A 55 -15.85 0.30 -5.38
C LYS A 55 -14.44 0.44 -5.92
N ASP A 56 -13.62 -0.59 -5.74
CA ASP A 56 -12.23 -0.59 -6.21
C ASP A 56 -12.27 -0.31 -7.70
N LYS A 57 -11.90 0.92 -8.07
CA LYS A 57 -11.94 1.33 -9.45
C LYS A 57 -10.82 0.60 -10.16
N VAL A 58 -11.19 -0.37 -10.98
CA VAL A 58 -10.24 -1.06 -11.85
C VAL A 58 -9.97 -0.17 -13.06
N ILE A 59 -8.73 0.27 -13.19
CA ILE A 59 -8.23 1.07 -14.30
C ILE A 59 -7.38 0.14 -15.15
N VAL A 60 -7.84 -0.13 -16.37
CA VAL A 60 -7.11 -0.95 -17.33
C VAL A 60 -6.53 -0.04 -18.40
N LYS A 61 -5.23 -0.13 -18.62
CA LYS A 61 -4.51 0.60 -19.68
C LYS A 61 -3.56 -0.30 -20.42
N HIS A 62 -3.19 0.10 -21.62
CA HIS A 62 -2.28 -0.65 -22.48
C HIS A 62 -1.04 0.17 -22.83
N TYR A 63 0.10 -0.50 -22.92
CA TYR A 63 1.35 0.07 -23.40
C TYR A 63 2.06 -0.94 -24.29
N ASN A 64 2.23 -0.66 -25.58
CA ASN A 64 2.91 -1.57 -26.54
C ASN A 64 2.43 -3.03 -26.47
N GLY A 65 1.11 -3.25 -26.34
CA GLY A 65 0.50 -4.59 -26.24
C GLY A 65 0.47 -5.19 -24.82
N MET A 66 1.17 -4.61 -23.87
CA MET A 66 1.15 -4.99 -22.45
C MET A 66 -0.09 -4.42 -21.76
N LYS A 67 -0.88 -5.29 -21.11
CA LYS A 67 -2.07 -4.91 -20.33
C LYS A 67 -1.65 -4.58 -18.90
N ILE A 68 -2.04 -3.41 -18.41
CA ILE A 68 -1.81 -2.96 -17.04
C ILE A 68 -3.16 -2.78 -16.36
N GLU A 69 -3.45 -3.63 -15.38
CA GLU A 69 -4.63 -3.51 -14.53
C GLU A 69 -4.22 -2.90 -13.20
N TRP A 70 -4.71 -1.70 -12.91
CA TRP A 70 -4.56 -1.06 -11.61
C TRP A 70 -5.88 -1.11 -10.85
N ARG A 71 -5.90 -1.87 -9.77
CA ARG A 71 -6.99 -1.91 -8.80
C ARG A 71 -6.63 -0.95 -7.68
N GLN A 72 -7.31 0.19 -7.62
CA GLN A 72 -7.06 1.18 -6.58
C GLN A 72 -7.18 0.52 -5.20
N ASN A 73 -6.22 0.78 -4.30
CA ASN A 73 -6.12 0.19 -2.96
C ASN A 73 -5.82 -1.32 -2.88
N GLU A 74 -5.68 -2.03 -3.99
CA GLU A 74 -5.38 -3.48 -4.00
C GLU A 74 -4.02 -3.77 -4.62
N GLY A 75 -3.78 -3.35 -5.87
CA GLY A 75 -2.52 -3.65 -6.54
C GLY A 75 -2.50 -3.38 -8.03
N VAL A 76 -1.37 -3.70 -8.66
CA VAL A 76 -1.15 -3.62 -10.10
C VAL A 76 -0.84 -5.01 -10.66
N LYS A 77 -1.43 -5.34 -11.80
CA LYS A 77 -1.05 -6.49 -12.62
C LYS A 77 -0.54 -6.03 -13.98
N VAL A 78 0.51 -6.68 -14.47
CA VAL A 78 1.04 -6.50 -15.82
C VAL A 78 0.96 -7.84 -16.55
N ASP A 79 0.14 -7.90 -17.60
CA ASP A 79 -0.22 -9.13 -18.32
C ASP A 79 -0.67 -10.24 -17.36
N ASP A 80 -1.63 -9.91 -16.50
CA ASP A 80 -2.25 -10.79 -15.49
C ASP A 80 -1.32 -11.25 -14.36
N LYS A 81 -0.03 -10.89 -14.40
CA LYS A 81 0.94 -11.18 -13.34
C LYS A 81 0.95 -10.03 -12.33
N PRO A 82 0.98 -10.31 -11.02
CA PRO A 82 1.03 -9.25 -10.01
C PRO A 82 2.40 -8.56 -10.01
N ALA A 83 2.37 -7.23 -9.83
CA ALA A 83 3.54 -6.42 -9.55
C ALA A 83 3.64 -6.12 -8.05
N SER A 84 4.86 -6.06 -7.53
CA SER A 84 5.11 -5.75 -6.11
C SER A 84 5.19 -4.24 -5.89
N LEU A 85 4.62 -3.75 -4.79
CA LEU A 85 4.79 -2.35 -4.39
C LEU A 85 6.27 -2.10 -4.03
N VAL A 86 6.87 -1.07 -4.62
CA VAL A 86 8.25 -0.62 -4.33
C VAL A 86 8.23 0.58 -3.40
N GLU A 87 7.43 1.58 -3.74
CA GLU A 87 7.31 2.83 -2.98
C GLU A 87 5.92 3.43 -3.18
N SER A 88 5.49 4.21 -2.19
CA SER A 88 4.27 5.01 -2.27
C SER A 88 4.52 6.37 -1.64
N GLY A 89 3.81 7.38 -2.14
CA GLY A 89 3.99 8.76 -1.70
C GLY A 89 2.89 9.70 -2.18
N SER A 90 3.13 11.00 -2.05
CA SER A 90 2.15 12.03 -2.39
C SER A 90 1.72 12.02 -3.86
N TYR A 91 2.59 11.54 -4.76
CA TYR A 91 2.33 11.43 -6.20
C TYR A 91 1.46 10.21 -6.56
N GLY A 92 1.48 9.15 -5.74
CA GLY A 92 0.92 7.84 -6.07
C GLY A 92 1.80 6.69 -5.56
N ALA A 93 2.07 5.71 -6.43
CA ALA A 93 2.86 4.52 -6.09
C ALA A 93 3.64 3.97 -7.28
N THR A 94 4.77 3.33 -7.01
CA THR A 94 5.61 2.62 -7.97
C THR A 94 5.54 1.12 -7.69
N TRP A 95 5.26 0.35 -8.73
CA TRP A 95 5.09 -1.10 -8.70
C TRP A 95 6.12 -1.75 -9.62
N GLN A 96 6.67 -2.92 -9.26
CA GLN A 96 7.68 -3.60 -10.06
C GLN A 96 7.28 -5.03 -10.41
N GLN A 97 7.45 -5.36 -11.68
CA GLN A 97 7.37 -6.73 -12.20
C GLN A 97 8.56 -6.97 -13.14
N GLY A 98 9.54 -7.74 -12.67
CA GLY A 98 10.76 -8.00 -13.44
C GLY A 98 11.47 -6.69 -13.80
N ILE A 99 11.69 -6.48 -15.11
CA ILE A 99 12.34 -5.29 -15.66
C ILE A 99 11.41 -4.06 -15.73
N TYR A 100 10.11 -4.23 -15.52
CA TYR A 100 9.15 -3.15 -15.62
C TYR A 100 8.91 -2.50 -14.26
N LYS A 101 8.94 -1.16 -14.23
CA LYS A 101 8.37 -0.36 -13.14
C LYS A 101 7.17 0.41 -13.66
N ILE A 102 6.04 0.26 -12.97
CA ILE A 102 4.77 0.89 -13.29
C ILE A 102 4.50 1.95 -12.23
N ILE A 103 4.35 3.20 -12.64
CA ILE A 103 4.05 4.30 -11.72
C ILE A 103 2.60 4.70 -11.89
N THR A 104 1.79 4.47 -10.86
CA THR A 104 0.37 4.84 -10.82
C THR A 104 0.21 6.18 -10.11
N TYR A 105 -0.31 7.20 -10.81
CA TYR A 105 -0.50 8.54 -10.27
C TYR A 105 -1.94 8.75 -9.78
N LYS A 106 -2.13 9.63 -8.80
CA LYS A 106 -3.46 10.02 -8.29
C LYS A 106 -4.42 10.55 -9.37
N ASN A 107 -3.88 11.13 -10.46
CA ASN A 107 -4.65 11.61 -11.61
C ASN A 107 -4.99 10.52 -12.64
N LEU A 108 -4.84 9.25 -12.28
CA LEU A 108 -5.14 8.08 -13.12
C LEU A 108 -4.20 7.88 -14.32
N LYS A 109 -3.09 8.61 -14.39
CA LYS A 109 -2.00 8.32 -15.34
C LYS A 109 -1.21 7.10 -14.85
N ILE A 110 -0.70 6.33 -15.81
CA ILE A 110 0.17 5.19 -15.57
C ILE A 110 1.43 5.40 -16.42
N ALA A 111 2.57 5.62 -15.78
CA ALA A 111 3.86 5.66 -16.48
C ALA A 111 4.49 4.26 -16.47
N VAL A 112 5.16 3.94 -17.57
CA VAL A 112 5.89 2.69 -17.75
C VAL A 112 7.37 3.00 -17.85
N MET A 113 8.16 2.31 -17.03
CA MET A 113 9.61 2.25 -17.12
C MET A 113 10.02 0.82 -17.40
N GLU A 114 11.10 0.67 -18.16
CA GLU A 114 11.71 -0.62 -18.48
C GLU A 114 13.22 -0.46 -18.30
N ASN A 115 13.82 -1.33 -17.49
CA ASN A 115 15.23 -1.23 -17.09
C ASN A 115 15.59 0.18 -16.58
N ASP A 116 14.74 0.72 -15.71
CA ASP A 116 14.88 2.07 -15.13
C ASP A 116 14.85 3.25 -16.12
N VAL A 117 14.50 3.00 -17.38
CA VAL A 117 14.32 4.04 -18.40
C VAL A 117 12.84 4.30 -18.60
N PHE A 118 12.43 5.57 -18.55
CA PHE A 118 11.06 5.97 -18.87
C PHE A 118 10.73 5.67 -20.34
N LYS A 119 9.63 4.94 -20.58
CA LYS A 119 9.20 4.51 -21.91
C LYS A 119 7.95 5.23 -22.39
N GLY A 120 7.13 5.76 -21.48
CA GLY A 120 5.94 6.53 -21.81
C GLY A 120 4.78 6.33 -20.85
N TYR A 121 3.61 6.81 -21.26
CA TYR A 121 2.36 6.62 -20.53
C TYR A 121 1.50 5.56 -21.20
N ALA A 122 0.94 4.65 -20.40
CA ALA A 122 -0.08 3.71 -20.86
C ALA A 122 -1.39 4.45 -21.16
N LYS A 123 -2.13 3.95 -22.14
CA LYS A 123 -3.41 4.51 -22.60
C LYS A 123 -4.58 3.61 -22.24
#